data_AF-A0A3A6ESC4-F1
#
_entry.id   AF-A0A3A6ESC4-F1
#
_cell.length_a   1.000
_cell.length_b   1.000
_cell.length_c   1.000
_cell.angle_alpha   90.00
_cell.angle_beta   90.00
_cell.angle_gamma   90.00
#
_symmetry.space_group_name_H-M   'P 1'
#
loop_
_entity.id
_entity.type
_entity.pdbx_description
1 polymer ?
#
loop_
_entity_poly.entity_id
_entity_poly.type
_entity_poly.pdbx_seq_one_letter_code
_entity_poly.pdbx_strand_id
1 'polypeptide(L)'
;MALIKCPECGRENVSDSAEICPECGYNIKKHFDDSEREPYKKTNTSTRLTNNKGWKITSGIISLLIGIMQGFISYGQVVYGIDYDVAIYIDAGVTNGGSALLIILAGILSFTTISKRKGLQIATIVVFVTIILYELLNWYTSLITIVTMVWCLACVIADGYLMYRNTKN
;
A
#
# COMPACT_ATOMS: atom_id res chain seq x y z
N MET A 1 -0.09 28.40 -43.53
CA MET A 1 -0.38 27.44 -44.60
C MET A 1 0.83 26.55 -44.74
N ALA A 2 0.81 25.41 -44.05
CA ALA A 2 1.78 24.36 -44.22
C ALA A 2 1.29 23.38 -45.29
N LEU A 3 2.22 22.86 -46.08
CA LEU A 3 1.97 21.75 -46.99
C LEU A 3 2.14 20.45 -46.20
N ILE A 4 1.08 19.67 -46.10
CA ILE A 4 1.01 18.41 -45.37
C ILE A 4 0.90 17.22 -46.35
N LYS A 5 1.14 16.04 -45.81
CA LYS A 5 0.93 14.77 -46.50
C LYS A 5 -0.48 14.26 -46.20
N CYS A 6 -1.22 13.83 -47.21
CA CYS A 6 -2.54 13.25 -47.01
C CYS A 6 -2.41 11.93 -46.23
N PRO A 7 -3.17 11.72 -45.14
CA PRO A 7 -3.10 10.49 -44.34
C PRO A 7 -3.69 9.26 -45.03
N GLU A 8 -4.46 9.45 -46.10
CA GLU A 8 -5.17 8.36 -46.78
C GLU A 8 -4.44 7.92 -48.06
N CYS A 9 -4.15 8.84 -48.98
CA CYS A 9 -3.49 8.51 -50.25
C CYS A 9 -1.97 8.71 -50.25
N GLY A 10 -1.41 9.34 -49.21
CA GLY A 10 0.02 9.61 -49.13
C GLY A 10 0.52 10.70 -50.09
N ARG A 11 -0.37 11.47 -50.71
CA ARG A 11 0.01 12.61 -51.56
C ARG A 11 0.70 13.70 -50.77
N GLU A 12 1.82 14.17 -51.29
CA GLU A 12 2.60 15.28 -50.73
C GLU A 12 2.11 16.61 -51.33
N ASN A 13 2.30 17.71 -50.59
CA ASN A 13 1.87 19.06 -50.99
C ASN A 13 0.35 19.33 -50.95
N VAL A 14 -0.36 18.78 -49.97
CA VAL A 14 -1.76 19.14 -49.73
C VAL A 14 -1.83 20.26 -48.69
N SER A 15 -2.66 21.28 -48.90
CA SER A 15 -2.80 22.37 -47.94
C SER A 15 -3.42 21.88 -46.63
N ASP A 16 -2.82 22.24 -45.49
CA ASP A 16 -3.34 22.00 -44.14
C ASP A 16 -4.76 22.54 -43.91
N SER A 17 -5.16 23.54 -44.71
CA SER A 17 -6.46 24.20 -44.62
C SER A 17 -7.50 23.67 -45.63
N ALA A 18 -7.14 22.68 -46.45
CA ALA A 18 -8.05 22.11 -47.44
C ALA A 18 -9.15 21.26 -46.78
N GLU A 19 -10.41 21.43 -47.19
CA GLU A 19 -11.51 20.62 -46.65
C GLU A 19 -11.43 19.17 -47.12
N ILE A 20 -11.02 18.95 -48.37
CA ILE A 20 -10.99 17.63 -49.02
C ILE A 20 -9.71 17.49 -49.84
N CYS A 21 -9.10 16.30 -49.81
CA CYS A 21 -7.96 15.97 -50.66
C CYS A 21 -8.41 15.89 -52.14
N PRO A 22 -7.79 16.66 -53.05
CA PRO A 22 -8.20 16.69 -54.46
C PRO A 22 -7.86 15.41 -55.24
N GLU A 23 -7.12 14.47 -54.66
CA GLU A 23 -6.79 13.20 -55.29
C GLU A 23 -7.76 12.06 -54.93
N CYS A 24 -7.98 11.85 -53.63
CA CYS A 24 -8.73 10.71 -53.12
C CYS A 24 -10.10 11.07 -52.54
N GLY A 25 -10.40 12.37 -52.39
CA GLY A 25 -11.65 12.83 -51.78
C GLY A 25 -11.70 12.71 -50.25
N TYR A 26 -10.59 12.41 -49.57
CA TYR A 26 -10.54 12.33 -48.11
C TYR A 26 -10.74 13.69 -47.43
N ASN A 27 -11.58 13.78 -46.39
CA ASN A 27 -11.86 15.02 -45.69
C ASN A 27 -10.75 15.36 -44.68
N ILE A 28 -9.84 16.25 -45.08
CA ILE A 28 -8.62 16.60 -44.33
C ILE A 28 -8.97 17.48 -43.13
N LYS A 29 -9.83 18.48 -43.32
CA LYS A 29 -10.24 19.39 -42.25
C LYS A 29 -10.88 18.66 -41.07
N LYS A 30 -11.70 17.63 -41.32
CA LYS A 30 -12.28 16.81 -40.25
C LYS A 30 -11.20 16.06 -39.44
N HIS A 31 -10.16 15.54 -40.10
CA HIS A 31 -9.08 14.83 -39.42
C HIS A 31 -8.29 15.72 -38.46
N PHE A 32 -8.04 16.97 -38.85
CA PHE A 32 -7.28 17.92 -38.04
C PHE A 32 -8.13 18.72 -37.04
N ASP A 33 -9.39 19.04 -37.37
CA ASP A 33 -10.35 19.67 -36.44
C ASP A 33 -10.69 18.74 -35.26
N ASP A 34 -10.71 17.43 -35.50
CA ASP A 34 -10.85 16.43 -34.43
C ASP A 34 -9.57 16.36 -33.58
N SER A 35 -8.38 16.61 -34.16
CA SER A 35 -7.09 16.58 -33.45
C SER A 35 -6.81 17.80 -32.55
N GLU A 36 -7.40 18.97 -32.86
CA GLU A 36 -7.33 20.15 -31.97
C GLU A 36 -8.44 20.18 -30.90
N ARG A 37 -9.43 19.27 -30.98
CA ARG A 37 -10.54 19.15 -30.02
C ARG A 37 -10.54 17.87 -29.20
N GLU A 38 -9.40 17.20 -29.06
CA GLU A 38 -9.25 16.14 -28.06
C GLU A 38 -8.60 16.67 -26.78
N PRO A 39 -9.33 16.87 -25.66
CA PRO A 39 -8.70 16.77 -24.36
C PRO A 39 -8.28 15.30 -24.22
N TYR A 40 -6.97 15.03 -24.38
CA TYR A 40 -6.28 13.88 -23.81
C TYR A 40 -7.17 12.62 -23.67
N LYS A 41 -7.34 11.88 -24.77
CA LYS A 41 -8.03 10.60 -24.80
C LYS A 41 -7.23 9.59 -23.96
N LYS A 42 -7.53 9.52 -22.66
CA LYS A 42 -7.16 8.38 -21.81
C LYS A 42 -7.66 7.13 -22.52
N THR A 43 -6.76 6.35 -23.09
CA THR A 43 -7.05 4.98 -23.48
C THR A 43 -7.60 4.30 -22.25
N ASN A 44 -8.86 3.86 -22.35
CA ASN A 44 -9.54 3.01 -21.39
C ASN A 44 -8.90 1.61 -21.41
N THR A 45 -7.60 1.51 -21.16
CA THR A 45 -7.10 0.37 -20.41
C THR A 45 -7.63 0.60 -19.02
N SER A 46 -8.56 -0.23 -18.60
CA SER A 46 -9.07 -0.35 -17.25
C SER A 46 -8.00 -0.07 -16.18
N THR A 47 -7.76 1.18 -15.84
CA THR A 47 -7.19 1.50 -14.54
C THR A 47 -8.35 1.24 -13.60
N ARG A 48 -8.44 -0.01 -13.12
CA ARG A 48 -8.88 -0.27 -11.76
C ARG A 48 -8.25 0.86 -10.94
N LEU A 49 -9.05 1.83 -10.54
CA LEU A 49 -8.85 2.51 -9.27
C LEU A 49 -8.87 1.35 -8.28
N THR A 50 -7.71 0.70 -8.10
CA THR A 50 -7.53 -0.30 -7.06
C THR A 50 -7.88 0.45 -5.80
N ASN A 51 -9.03 0.14 -5.21
CA ASN A 51 -9.47 0.71 -3.95
C ASN A 51 -8.51 0.24 -2.86
N ASN A 52 -7.33 0.85 -2.84
CA ASN A 52 -6.18 0.58 -1.98
C ASN A 52 -6.37 1.16 -0.58
N LYS A 53 -7.54 1.75 -0.29
CA LYS A 53 -7.91 2.21 1.06
C LYS A 53 -8.37 1.07 1.97
N GLY A 54 -8.86 -0.04 1.42
CA GLY A 54 -9.35 -1.18 2.21
C GLY A 54 -8.25 -1.85 3.03
N TRP A 55 -7.08 -2.09 2.42
CA TRP A 55 -5.98 -2.82 3.07
C TRP A 55 -5.55 -2.17 4.38
N LYS A 56 -5.43 -0.83 4.44
CA LYS A 56 -5.00 -0.12 5.66
C LYS A 56 -5.96 -0.28 6.84
N ILE A 57 -7.26 -0.40 6.56
CA ILE A 57 -8.27 -0.66 7.59
C ILE A 57 -8.20 -2.13 8.02
N THR A 58 -8.10 -3.04 7.05
CA THR A 58 -7.96 -4.48 7.30
C THR A 58 -6.72 -4.79 8.13
N SER A 59 -5.58 -4.15 7.87
CA SER A 59 -4.35 -4.36 8.64
C SER A 59 -4.48 -3.89 10.09
N GLY A 60 -5.15 -2.76 10.33
CA GLY A 60 -5.40 -2.26 11.69
C GLY A 60 -6.27 -3.21 12.52
N ILE A 61 -7.35 -3.73 11.92
CA ILE A 61 -8.24 -4.70 12.58
C ILE A 61 -7.52 -6.00 12.90
N ILE A 62 -6.70 -6.50 11.96
CA ILE A 62 -5.94 -7.74 12.16
C ILE A 62 -4.93 -7.58 13.31
N SER A 63 -4.20 -6.46 13.38
CA SER A 63 -3.27 -6.22 14.50
C SER A 63 -3.98 -6.15 15.86
N LEU A 64 -5.18 -5.57 15.91
CA LEU A 64 -5.99 -5.54 17.13
C LEU A 64 -6.39 -6.95 17.59
N LEU A 65 -6.89 -7.77 16.67
CA LEU A 65 -7.31 -9.15 16.97
C LEU A 65 -6.13 -10.02 17.43
N ILE A 66 -4.98 -9.89 16.77
CA ILE A 66 -3.75 -10.60 17.15
C ILE A 66 -3.31 -10.19 18.57
N GLY A 67 -3.30 -8.88 18.88
CA GLY A 67 -2.94 -8.41 20.22
C GLY A 67 -3.84 -8.94 21.32
N ILE A 68 -5.15 -9.01 21.08
CA ILE A 68 -6.12 -9.59 22.02
C ILE A 68 -5.84 -11.08 22.24
N MET A 69 -5.65 -11.85 21.16
CA MET A 69 -5.32 -13.28 21.25
C MET A 69 -4.01 -13.51 22.02
N GLN A 70 -2.98 -12.71 21.78
CA GLN A 70 -1.71 -12.79 22.50
C GLN A 70 -1.89 -12.51 23.99
N GLY A 71 -2.76 -11.55 24.34
CA GLY A 71 -3.10 -11.23 25.73
C GLY A 71 -3.74 -12.42 26.46
N PHE A 72 -4.68 -13.13 25.81
CA PHE A 72 -5.27 -14.34 26.38
C PHE A 72 -4.25 -15.46 26.58
N ILE A 73 -3.35 -15.66 25.62
CA ILE A 73 -2.28 -16.67 25.73
C ILE A 73 -1.34 -16.32 26.89
N SER A 74 -0.89 -15.06 26.96
CA SER A 74 -0.05 -14.54 28.04
C SER A 74 -0.69 -14.74 29.41
N TYR A 75 -1.97 -14.41 29.54
CA TYR A 75 -2.72 -14.62 30.78
C TYR A 75 -2.72 -16.09 31.20
N GLY A 76 -2.94 -17.00 30.26
CA GLY A 76 -2.87 -18.45 30.51
C GLY A 76 -1.49 -18.91 30.99
N GLN A 77 -0.40 -18.36 30.44
CA GLN A 77 0.96 -18.68 30.89
C GLN A 77 1.21 -18.21 32.33
N VAL A 78 0.76 -16.99 32.69
CA VAL A 78 0.92 -16.46 34.06
C VAL A 78 0.14 -17.31 35.07
N VAL A 79 -1.13 -17.62 34.77
CA VAL A 79 -1.98 -18.45 35.66
C VAL A 79 -1.34 -19.82 35.86
N TYR A 80 -0.90 -20.46 34.77
CA TYR A 80 -0.21 -21.75 34.83
C TYR A 80 1.10 -21.67 35.65
N GLY A 81 1.88 -20.61 35.47
CA GLY A 81 3.11 -20.40 36.25
C GLY A 81 2.84 -20.28 37.76
N ILE A 82 1.73 -19.64 38.15
CA ILE A 82 1.32 -19.50 39.55
C ILE A 82 0.79 -20.83 40.12
N ASP A 83 -0.04 -21.55 39.37
CA ASP A 83 -0.66 -22.81 39.84
C ASP A 83 0.38 -23.92 40.08
N TYR A 84 1.45 -23.94 39.29
CA TYR A 84 2.49 -24.98 39.34
C TYR A 84 3.84 -24.49 39.89
N ASP A 85 3.92 -23.24 40.36
CA ASP A 85 5.14 -22.60 40.90
C ASP A 85 6.35 -22.66 39.94
N VAL A 86 6.09 -22.44 38.64
CA VAL A 86 7.09 -22.50 37.58
C VAL A 86 7.43 -21.10 37.09
N ALA A 87 8.49 -20.51 37.65
CA ALA A 87 8.92 -19.14 37.38
C ALA A 87 9.10 -18.81 35.88
N ILE A 88 9.56 -19.77 35.08
CA ILE A 88 9.78 -19.58 33.62
C ILE A 88 8.49 -19.18 32.90
N TYR A 89 7.34 -19.74 33.30
CA TYR A 89 6.04 -19.42 32.69
C TYR A 89 5.52 -18.05 33.11
N ILE A 90 5.87 -17.60 34.32
CA ILE A 90 5.52 -16.27 34.82
C ILE A 90 6.29 -15.21 34.01
N ASP A 91 7.61 -15.37 33.87
CA ASP A 91 8.45 -14.43 33.13
C ASP A 91 8.06 -14.37 31.65
N ALA A 92 7.82 -15.52 31.03
CA ALA A 92 7.33 -15.59 29.65
C ALA A 92 5.94 -14.95 29.50
N GLY A 93 5.04 -15.20 30.46
CA GLY A 93 3.70 -14.62 30.48
C GLY A 93 3.73 -13.09 30.57
N VAL A 94 4.49 -12.53 31.51
CA VAL A 94 4.63 -11.07 31.68
C VAL A 94 5.24 -10.42 30.45
N THR A 95 6.29 -11.03 29.88
CA THR A 95 6.96 -10.51 28.67
C THR A 95 6.02 -10.48 27.47
N ASN A 96 5.29 -11.58 27.23
CA ASN A 96 4.30 -11.68 26.14
C ASN A 96 3.09 -10.75 26.34
N GLY A 97 2.72 -10.47 27.60
CA GLY A 97 1.67 -9.51 27.93
C GLY A 97 2.08 -8.07 27.61
N GLY A 98 3.34 -7.74 27.88
CA GLY A 98 3.94 -6.45 27.51
C GLY A 98 3.97 -6.23 26.00
N SER A 99 4.37 -7.24 25.22
CA SER A 99 4.41 -7.12 23.75
C SER A 99 3.00 -6.99 23.14
N ALA A 100 2.00 -7.68 23.70
CA ALA A 100 0.60 -7.54 23.27
C ALA A 100 0.09 -6.09 23.37
N LEU A 101 0.40 -5.39 24.48
CA LEU A 101 0.04 -3.98 24.65
C LEU A 101 0.74 -3.08 23.61
N LEU A 102 2.02 -3.32 23.34
CA LEU A 102 2.77 -2.56 22.33
C LEU A 102 2.19 -2.75 20.93
N ILE A 103 1.77 -3.96 20.57
CA ILE A 103 1.13 -4.27 19.28
C ILE A 103 -0.20 -3.53 19.14
N ILE A 104 -1.02 -3.51 20.20
CA ILE A 104 -2.30 -2.79 20.21
C ILE A 104 -2.06 -1.28 20.01
N LEU A 105 -1.12 -0.71 20.76
CA LEU A 105 -0.76 0.71 20.63
C LEU A 105 -0.25 1.05 19.23
N ALA A 106 0.61 0.19 18.65
CA ALA A 106 1.09 0.35 17.28
C ALA A 106 -0.07 0.28 16.26
N GLY A 107 -1.02 -0.63 16.44
CA GLY A 107 -2.22 -0.73 15.60
C GLY A 107 -3.08 0.54 15.65
N ILE A 108 -3.30 1.09 16.85
CA ILE A 108 -4.05 2.35 17.05
C ILE A 108 -3.32 3.52 16.40
N LEU A 109 -1.99 3.62 16.59
CA LEU A 109 -1.18 4.65 15.95
C LEU A 109 -1.30 4.54 14.42
N SER A 110 -1.16 3.34 13.86
CA SER A 110 -1.30 3.09 12.43
C SER A 110 -2.67 3.54 11.89
N PHE A 111 -3.75 3.32 12.64
CA PHE A 111 -5.10 3.79 12.29
C PHE A 111 -5.22 5.32 12.31
N THR A 112 -4.69 5.97 13.35
CA THR A 112 -4.73 7.44 13.47
C THR A 112 -3.86 8.14 12.40
N THR A 113 -2.79 7.48 11.93
CA THR A 113 -1.90 8.03 10.89
C THR A 113 -2.56 8.17 9.50
N ILE A 114 -3.69 7.50 9.26
CA ILE A 114 -4.42 7.58 7.98
C ILE A 114 -4.85 9.02 7.66
N SER A 115 -5.02 9.86 8.67
CA SER A 115 -5.68 11.16 8.51
C SER A 115 -4.76 12.26 7.92
N LYS A 116 -3.52 12.44 8.39
CA LYS A 116 -2.72 13.63 7.98
C LYS A 116 -1.19 13.42 8.09
N ARG A 117 -0.49 13.67 6.98
CA ARG A 117 0.97 13.97 6.81
C ARG A 117 1.96 12.80 6.62
N LYS A 118 2.84 12.98 5.62
CA LYS A 118 3.91 12.07 5.16
C LYS A 118 4.96 11.71 6.23
N GLY A 119 5.17 12.55 7.26
CA GLY A 119 6.19 12.32 8.30
C GLY A 119 5.81 11.26 9.35
N LEU A 120 4.52 10.99 9.53
CA LEU A 120 4.05 10.07 10.58
C LEU A 120 4.27 8.59 10.21
N GLN A 121 4.37 8.27 8.91
CA GLN A 121 4.68 6.91 8.46
C GLN A 121 6.11 6.47 8.84
N ILE A 122 7.06 7.40 8.93
CA ILE A 122 8.44 7.09 9.35
C ILE A 122 8.46 6.69 10.83
N ALA A 123 7.72 7.40 11.68
CA ALA A 123 7.62 7.07 13.11
C ALA A 123 7.00 5.67 13.31
N THR A 124 5.99 5.32 12.51
CA THR A 124 5.40 3.98 12.52
C THR A 124 6.44 2.91 12.14
N ILE A 125 7.19 3.11 11.05
CA ILE A 125 8.25 2.18 10.63
C ILE A 125 9.31 2.02 11.72
N VAL A 126 9.76 3.12 12.34
CA VAL A 126 10.76 3.08 13.42
C VAL A 126 10.24 2.28 14.61
N VAL A 127 9.01 2.53 15.07
CA VAL A 127 8.39 1.77 16.17
C VAL A 127 8.31 0.28 15.84
N PHE A 128 7.94 -0.07 14.61
CA PHE A 128 7.89 -1.47 14.17
C PHE A 128 9.27 -2.13 14.15
N VAL A 129 10.30 -1.44 13.66
CA VAL A 129 11.68 -1.95 13.66
C VAL A 129 12.18 -2.17 15.09
N THR A 130 11.85 -1.27 16.03
CA THR A 130 12.24 -1.44 17.44
C THR A 130 11.57 -2.65 18.08
N ILE A 131 10.29 -2.91 17.79
CA ILE A 131 9.57 -4.11 18.26
C ILE A 131 10.23 -5.38 17.70
N ILE A 132 10.55 -5.39 16.40
CA ILE A 132 11.24 -6.51 15.73
C ILE A 132 12.61 -6.78 16.38
N LEU A 133 13.38 -5.74 16.67
CA LEU A 133 14.69 -5.88 17.32
C LEU A 133 14.57 -6.40 18.75
N TYR A 134 13.56 -5.96 19.50
CA TYR A 134 13.29 -6.45 20.85
C TYR A 134 12.91 -7.94 20.86
N GLU A 135 12.08 -8.38 19.91
CA GLU A 135 11.72 -9.79 19.74
C GLU A 135 12.92 -10.65 19.32
N LEU A 136 13.81 -10.14 18.46
CA LEU A 136 15.04 -10.84 18.06
C LEU A 136 16.05 -11.02 19.21
N LEU A 137 16.06 -10.10 20.18
CA LEU A 137 16.90 -10.19 21.38
C LEU A 137 16.39 -11.23 22.38
N ASN A 138 15.09 -11.56 22.34
CA ASN A 138 14.50 -12.60 23.18
C ASN A 138 14.57 -13.95 22.45
N TRP A 139 15.52 -14.80 22.85
CA TRP A 139 15.79 -16.10 22.22
C TRP A 139 14.64 -17.12 22.26
N TYR A 140 13.56 -16.83 23.00
CA TYR A 140 12.37 -17.67 23.13
C TYR A 140 11.29 -17.26 22.12
N THR A 141 11.59 -17.35 20.83
CA THR A 141 10.61 -17.03 19.79
C THR A 141 9.69 -18.22 19.55
N SER A 142 8.43 -18.07 19.96
CA SER A 142 7.36 -19.00 19.60
C SER A 142 7.07 -18.91 18.09
N LEU A 143 6.51 -19.96 17.48
CA LEU A 143 6.06 -19.92 16.08
C LEU A 143 5.14 -18.72 15.78
N ILE A 144 4.40 -18.26 16.80
CA ILE A 144 3.49 -17.11 16.71
C ILE A 144 4.27 -15.81 16.49
N THR A 145 5.42 -15.61 17.15
CA THR A 145 6.23 -14.40 16.96
C THR A 145 6.86 -14.34 15.57
N ILE A 146 7.24 -15.49 15.01
CA ILE A 146 7.72 -15.56 13.62
C ILE A 146 6.61 -15.14 12.64
N VAL A 147 5.38 -15.63 12.85
CA VAL A 147 4.23 -15.28 12.01
C VAL A 147 3.92 -13.77 12.10
N THR A 148 3.96 -13.17 13.29
CA THR A 148 3.74 -11.73 13.44
C THR A 148 4.85 -10.91 12.78
N MET A 149 6.11 -11.33 12.88
CA MET A 149 7.22 -10.67 12.17
C MET A 149 7.04 -10.68 10.65
N VAL A 150 6.65 -11.84 10.09
CA VAL A 150 6.38 -11.97 8.64
C VAL A 150 5.22 -11.07 8.23
N TRP A 151 4.15 -11.02 9.04
CA TRP A 151 3.00 -10.14 8.80
C TRP A 151 3.40 -8.66 8.83
N CYS A 152 4.18 -8.24 9.83
CA CYS A 152 4.67 -6.88 9.96
C CYS A 152 5.56 -6.48 8.77
N LEU A 153 6.47 -7.35 8.34
CA LEU A 153 7.30 -7.13 7.15
C LEU A 153 6.45 -6.95 5.89
N ALA A 154 5.42 -7.79 5.72
CA ALA A 154 4.49 -7.66 4.59
C ALA A 154 3.77 -6.30 4.60
N CYS A 155 3.34 -5.81 5.76
CA CYS A 155 2.74 -4.48 5.89
C CYS A 155 3.70 -3.35 5.50
N VAL A 156 4.96 -3.40 5.98
CA VAL A 156 5.97 -2.38 5.65
C VAL A 156 6.28 -2.37 4.16
N ILE A 157 6.44 -3.55 3.54
CA ILE A 157 6.71 -3.67 2.09
C ILE A 157 5.53 -3.12 1.28
N ALA A 158 4.29 -3.42 1.68
CA ALA A 158 3.08 -2.93 1.01
C ALA A 158 2.97 -1.40 1.07
N ASP A 159 3.26 -0.79 2.23
CA ASP A 159 3.26 0.66 2.38
C ASP A 159 4.39 1.32 1.58
N GLY A 160 5.60 0.74 1.59
CA GLY A 160 6.73 1.22 0.79
C GLY A 160 6.45 1.18 -0.72
N TYR A 161 5.82 0.11 -1.19
CA TYR A 161 5.40 -0.02 -2.59
C TYR A 161 4.36 1.03 -2.99
N LEU A 162 3.38 1.31 -2.11
CA LEU A 162 2.38 2.35 -2.35
C LEU A 162 3.00 3.75 -2.39
N MET A 163 3.97 4.06 -1.53
CA MET A 163 4.72 5.31 -1.60
C MET A 163 5.50 5.45 -2.91
N TYR A 164 6.27 4.42 -3.30
CA TYR A 164 7.03 4.43 -4.54
C TYR A 164 6.14 4.67 -5.77
N ARG A 165 5.01 3.95 -5.86
CA ARG A 165 4.06 4.08 -6.97
C ARG A 165 3.47 5.49 -7.08
N ASN A 166 3.14 6.14 -5.95
CA ASN A 166 2.58 7.49 -5.93
C ASN A 166 3.60 8.59 -6.30
N THR A 167 4.90 8.31 -6.27
CA THR A 167 5.93 9.28 -6.71
C THR A 167 6.20 9.25 -8.22
N LYS A 168 5.79 8.17 -8.91
CA LYS A 168 6.01 7.97 -10.35
C LYS A 168 4.82 8.37 -11.24
N ASN A 169 3.64 8.57 -10.65
CA ASN A 169 2.41 9.02 -11.32
C ASN A 169 2.17 10.49 -11.05
#